data_AF-A0A4R2BFI6-F1
#
_entry.id   AF-A0A4R2BFI6-F1
#
_cell.length_a   1.000
_cell.length_b   1.000
_cell.length_c   1.000
_cell.angle_alpha   90.00
_cell.angle_beta   90.00
_cell.angle_gamma   90.00
#
_symmetry.space_group_name_H-M   'P 1'
#
loop_
_entity.id
_entity.type
_entity.pdbx_description
1 polymer ?
#
loop_
_entity_poly.entity_id
_entity_poly.type
_entity_poly.pdbx_seq_one_letter_code
_entity_poly.pdbx_strand_id
1 'polypeptide(L)' 'MNVDEILARLIAFPSVGTPNSAIVDWIRSYSLAVGAEVTVQPGPEGNRFNLFAKPGSRLSACALPLDGRW' A
#
# COMPACT_ATOMS: atom_id res chain seq x y z
N MET A 1 -12.99 8.45 0.48
CA MET A 1 -12.66 9.27 1.67
C MET A 1 -11.92 10.49 1.20
N ASN A 2 -12.19 11.65 1.79
CA ASN A 2 -11.38 12.85 1.61
C ASN A 2 -10.12 12.80 2.51
N VAL A 3 -9.27 13.82 2.41
CA VAL A 3 -8.00 13.89 3.17
C VAL A 3 -8.25 13.92 4.68
N ASP A 4 -9.24 14.68 5.14
CA ASP A 4 -9.54 14.83 6.58
C ASP A 4 -10.04 13.53 7.21
N GLU A 5 -10.90 12.79 6.50
CA GLU A 5 -11.38 11.47 6.91
C GLU A 5 -10.23 10.45 7.00
N ILE A 6 -9.28 10.49 6.05
CA ILE A 6 -8.10 9.63 6.06
C ILE A 6 -7.22 9.96 7.26
N LEU A 7 -6.93 11.24 7.49
CA LEU A 7 -6.12 11.68 8.63
C LEU A 7 -6.78 11.30 9.95
N ALA A 8 -8.07 11.59 10.11
CA ALA A 8 -8.84 11.25 11.31
C ALA A 8 -8.80 9.73 11.60
N ARG A 9 -8.87 8.90 10.56
CA ARG A 9 -8.75 7.45 10.70
C ARG A 9 -7.35 7.01 11.10
N LEU A 10 -6.31 7.59 10.51
CA LEU A 10 -4.91 7.26 10.79
C LEU A 10 -4.50 7.61 12.22
N ILE A 11 -4.89 8.80 12.71
CA ILE A 11 -4.54 9.24 14.07
C ILE A 11 -5.31 8.52 15.17
N ALA A 12 -6.42 7.85 14.83
CA ALA A 12 -7.21 7.07 15.78
C ALA A 12 -6.57 5.72 16.17
N PHE A 13 -5.51 5.29 15.47
CA PHE A 13 -4.78 4.08 15.83
C PHE A 13 -3.76 4.35 16.93
N PRO A 14 -3.81 3.66 18.08
CA PRO A 14 -2.74 3.74 19.07
C PRO A 14 -1.52 2.96 18.56
N SER A 15 -0.51 3.65 18.04
CA SER A 15 0.72 3.01 17.47
C SER A 15 2.04 3.58 18.01
N VAL A 16 1.99 4.53 18.95
CA VAL A 16 3.18 5.08 19.62
C VAL A 16 3.47 4.22 20.85
N GLY A 17 4.60 3.52 20.85
CA GLY A 17 4.98 2.56 21.91
C GLY A 17 4.21 1.24 21.89
N THR A 18 3.22 1.08 21.00
CA THR A 18 2.43 -0.13 20.80
C THR A 18 2.70 -0.76 19.42
N PRO A 19 2.28 -2.02 19.19
CA PRO A 19 2.35 -2.63 17.85
C PRO A 19 1.61 -1.81 16.80
N ASN A 20 2.15 -1.72 15.58
CA ASN A 20 1.55 -0.92 14.50
C ASN A 20 0.80 -1.76 13.46
N SER A 21 0.52 -3.04 13.72
CA SER A 21 -0.16 -3.93 12.76
C SER A 21 -1.53 -3.40 12.32
N ALA A 22 -2.34 -2.88 13.25
CA ALA A 22 -3.69 -2.40 12.95
C ALA A 22 -3.72 -1.24 11.93
N ILE A 23 -2.81 -0.27 12.06
CA ILE A 23 -2.72 0.84 11.10
C ILE A 23 -2.11 0.37 9.77
N VAL A 24 -1.14 -0.55 9.81
CA VAL A 24 -0.51 -1.13 8.61
C VAL A 24 -1.53 -1.94 7.80
N ASP A 25 -2.35 -2.75 8.44
CA ASP A 25 -3.40 -3.54 7.80
C ASP A 25 -4.45 -2.63 7.14
N TRP A 26 -4.85 -1.55 7.84
CA TRP A 26 -5.79 -0.60 7.29
C TRP A 26 -5.23 0.13 6.06
N ILE A 27 -3.98 0.64 6.14
CA ILE A 27 -3.31 1.28 4.99
C ILE A 27 -3.18 0.30 3.83
N ARG A 28 -2.78 -0.95 4.10
CA ARG A 28 -2.66 -2.00 3.08
C ARG A 28 -3.98 -2.23 2.35
N SER A 29 -5.07 -2.44 3.08
CA SER A 29 -6.40 -2.67 2.50
C SER A 29 -6.85 -1.47 1.67
N TYR A 30 -6.67 -0.25 2.17
CA TYR A 30 -7.04 0.96 1.45
C TYR A 30 -6.21 1.13 0.16
N SER A 31 -4.89 0.98 0.24
CA SER A 31 -3.97 1.09 -0.90
C SER A 31 -4.27 0.04 -1.99
N LEU A 32 -4.53 -1.22 -1.61
CA LEU A 32 -4.92 -2.27 -2.55
C LEU A 32 -6.26 -1.93 -3.24
N ALA A 33 -7.24 -1.43 -2.50
CA ALA A 33 -8.55 -1.07 -3.04
C ALA A 33 -8.48 0.06 -4.09
N VAL A 34 -7.50 0.97 -3.97
CA VAL A 34 -7.26 2.04 -4.96
C VAL A 34 -6.28 1.64 -6.07
N GLY A 35 -5.87 0.37 -6.14
CA GLY A 35 -5.07 -0.18 -7.24
C GLY A 35 -3.55 -0.04 -7.06
N ALA A 36 -3.06 0.19 -5.84
CA ALA A 36 -1.63 0.14 -5.55
C ALA A 36 -1.14 -1.31 -5.39
N GLU A 37 0.14 -1.54 -5.70
CA GLU A 37 0.86 -2.73 -5.28
C GLU A 37 1.48 -2.47 -3.90
N VAL A 38 1.26 -3.38 -2.94
CA VAL A 38 1.66 -3.18 -1.54
C VAL A 38 2.45 -4.37 -1.00
N THR A 39 3.57 -4.08 -0.36
CA THR A 39 4.42 -5.04 0.37
C THR A 39 4.51 -4.65 1.84
N VAL A 40 4.37 -5.62 2.74
CA VAL A 40 4.56 -5.42 4.18
C VAL A 40 5.79 -6.20 4.64
N GLN A 41 6.72 -5.52 5.28
CA GLN A 41 7.95 -6.09 5.81
C GLN A 41 7.92 -6.08 7.34
N PRO A 42 8.01 -7.24 8.00
CA PRO A 42 8.20 -7.32 9.45
C PRO A 42 9.53 -6.68 9.86
N GLY A 43 9.51 -5.89 10.92
CA GLY A 43 10.69 -5.36 11.59
C GLY A 43 11.34 -6.42 12.50
N PRO A 44 12.62 -6.25 12.85
CA PRO A 44 13.37 -7.21 13.66
C PRO A 44 12.77 -7.42 15.06
N GLU A 45 12.04 -6.43 15.60
CA GLU A 45 11.36 -6.52 16.90
C GLU A 45 10.02 -7.26 16.84
N GLY A 46 9.55 -7.68 15.65
CA GLY A 46 8.35 -8.49 15.44
C GLY A 46 7.01 -7.78 15.67
N ASN A 47 7.02 -6.60 16.29
CA ASN A 47 5.82 -5.80 16.57
C ASN A 47 5.75 -4.49 15.77
N ARG A 48 6.76 -4.23 14.91
CA ARG A 48 6.81 -3.10 13.98
C ARG A 48 6.81 -3.62 12.57
N PHE A 49 6.02 -3.02 11.69
CA PHE A 49 5.97 -3.34 10.28
C PHE A 49 6.21 -2.08 9.45
N ASN A 50 6.97 -2.24 8.37
CA ASN A 50 7.11 -1.24 7.33
C ASN A 50 6.20 -1.62 6.16
N LEU A 51 5.52 -0.63 5.57
CA LEU A 51 4.66 -0.82 4.42
C LEU A 51 5.22 -0.01 3.25
N PHE A 52 5.40 -0.69 2.13
CA PHE A 52 5.79 -0.08 0.86
C PHE A 52 4.61 -0.16 -0.09
N ALA A 53 4.13 0.98 -0.55
CA ALA A 53 3.07 1.08 -1.55
C ALA A 53 3.64 1.78 -2.79
N LYS A 54 3.35 1.23 -3.96
CA LYS A 54 3.67 1.84 -5.25
C LYS A 54 2.42 1.83 -6.15
N PRO A 55 2.27 2.80 -7.06
CA PRO A 55 1.19 2.74 -8.05
C PRO A 55 1.20 1.39 -8.78
N GLY A 56 0.03 0.79 -9.00
CA GLY A 56 -0.07 -0.45 -9.75
C GLY A 56 0.48 -0.25 -11.16
N SER A 57 1.41 -1.12 -11.57
CA SER A 57 1.92 -1.12 -12.92
C SER A 57 0.87 -1.71 -13.85
N ARG A 58 -0.08 -0.88 -14.31
CA ARG A 58 -0.96 -1.26 -15.42
C ARG A 58 -0.16 -1.17 -16.72
N LEU A 59 0.82 -2.06 -16.87
CA LEU A 59 1.28 -2.45 -18.19
C LEU A 59 0.12 -3.24 -18.80
N SER A 60 -0.89 -2.54 -19.31
CA SER A 60 -1.64 -3.11 -20.43
C SER A 60 -0.57 -3.43 -21.44
N ALA A 61 -0.37 -4.71 -21.76
CA ALA A 61 0.45 -5.07 -22.89
C ALA A 61 -0.14 -4.30 -24.08
N CYS A 62 0.45 -3.16 -24.41
CA CYS A 62 0.38 -2.63 -25.75
C CYS A 62 0.95 -3.80 -26.55
N ALA A 63 0.06 -4.50 -27.24
CA ALA A 63 0.42 -5.53 -28.19
C ALA A 63 1.34 -4.84 -29.20
N LEU A 64 2.65 -4.90 -28.95
CA LEU A 64 3.63 -4.67 -29.98
C LEU A 64 3.26 -5.68 -31.07
N PRO A 65 2.94 -5.24 -32.29
CA PRO A 65 2.69 -6.18 -33.35
C PRO A 65 3.97 -7.01 -33.51
N LEU A 66 3.84 -8.33 -33.36
CA LEU A 66 4.93 -9.29 -33.45
C LEU A 66 5.47 -9.42 -34.90
N ASP A 67 5.11 -8.52 -35.80
CA ASP A 67 5.40 -8.60 -37.24
C ASP A 67 6.62 -7.78 -37.68
N GLY A 68 7.33 -7.13 -36.75
CA GLY A 68 8.72 -6.73 -36.94
C GLY A 68 8.98 -5.73 -38.07
N ARG A 69 8.04 -4.82 -38.34
CA ARG A 69 8.28 -3.68 -39.24
C ARG A 69 8.39 -2.39 -38.44
N TRP A 70 9.58 -1.78 -38.50
CA TRP A 70 9.87 -0.41 -38.04
C TRP A 70 9.85 0.54 -39.23
#